data_AF-A0A6G3XGZ3-F1
#
_entry.id   AF-A0A6G3XGZ3-F1
#
_cell.length_a   1.000
_cell.length_b   1.000
_cell.length_c   1.000
_cell.angle_alpha   90.00
_cell.angle_beta   90.00
_cell.angle_gamma   90.00
#
_symmetry.space_group_name_H-M   'P 1'
#
loop_
_entity.id
_entity.type
_entity.pdbx_description
1 polymer ?
#
loop_
_entity_poly.entity_id
_entity_poly.type
_entity_poly.pdbx_seq_one_letter_code
_entity_poly.pdbx_strand_id
1 'polypeptide(L)'
;SMGVKLPGLGALGAHWRTPMETVLPEAAGNGLVLDLRSSAYAAAWKPAGEVASRTASVRVLHSQLVGGVEKRSVVSHFNKATKGRLVRDLLVAGARPKGPAQLVEVLRDLGYVVEAEAPARAGRPWSLDVVVTDIH
;
A
#
# COMPACT_ATOMS: atom_id res chain seq x y z
N SER A 1 9.33 -15.37 -7.46
CA SER A 1 8.96 -14.24 -6.56
C SER A 1 9.91 -13.08 -6.83
N MET A 2 9.47 -11.82 -6.69
CA MET A 2 10.30 -10.63 -6.99
C MET A 2 11.54 -10.48 -6.07
N GLY A 3 11.55 -11.15 -4.92
CA GLY A 3 12.66 -11.10 -3.95
C GLY A 3 13.85 -12.01 -4.25
N VAL A 4 13.90 -12.69 -5.40
CA VAL A 4 14.97 -13.64 -5.71
C VAL A 4 16.14 -13.00 -6.46
N LYS A 5 17.30 -13.67 -6.43
CA LYS A 5 18.46 -13.36 -7.27
C LYS A 5 18.62 -14.44 -8.32
N LEU A 6 18.85 -14.05 -9.57
CA LEU A 6 19.13 -14.98 -10.66
C LEU A 6 20.61 -14.91 -11.05
N PRO A 7 21.25 -16.05 -11.38
CA PRO A 7 22.58 -16.06 -11.98
C PRO A 7 22.63 -15.16 -13.22
N GLY A 8 23.69 -14.35 -13.34
CA GLY A 8 23.88 -13.40 -14.45
C GLY A 8 23.04 -12.11 -14.37
N LEU A 9 21.86 -12.13 -13.74
CA LEU A 9 20.94 -11.00 -13.71
C LEU A 9 20.92 -10.22 -12.38
N GLY A 10 21.35 -10.87 -11.29
CA GLY A 10 21.30 -10.29 -9.95
C GLY A 10 19.89 -10.26 -9.36
N ALA A 11 19.61 -9.29 -8.48
CA ALA A 11 18.33 -9.19 -7.79
C ALA A 11 17.21 -8.72 -8.73
N LEU A 12 16.13 -9.50 -8.85
CA LEU A 12 15.03 -9.16 -9.77
C LEU A 12 14.42 -7.79 -9.49
N GLY A 13 14.22 -7.43 -8.21
CA GLY A 13 13.73 -6.11 -7.85
C GLY A 13 14.62 -4.96 -8.36
N ALA A 14 15.95 -5.14 -8.44
CA ALA A 14 16.83 -4.13 -9.02
C ALA A 14 16.78 -4.13 -10.55
N HIS A 15 16.77 -5.32 -11.15
CA HIS A 15 16.68 -5.51 -12.60
C HIS A 15 15.44 -4.82 -13.20
N TRP A 16 14.30 -4.89 -12.51
CA TRP A 16 13.04 -4.31 -13.00
C TRP A 16 12.87 -2.81 -12.75
N ARG A 17 13.79 -2.12 -12.04
CA ARG A 17 13.60 -0.69 -11.71
C ARG A 17 13.44 0.18 -12.93
N THR A 18 14.39 0.12 -13.85
CA THR A 18 14.38 0.99 -15.03
C THR A 18 13.15 0.77 -15.90
N PRO A 19 12.76 -0.47 -16.29
CA PRO A 19 11.53 -0.67 -17.03
C PRO A 19 10.28 -0.16 -16.31
N MET A 20 10.19 -0.40 -14.99
CA MET A 20 9.03 0.02 -14.20
C MET A 20 8.95 1.55 -14.04
N GLU A 21 10.10 2.23 -13.92
CA GLU A 21 10.18 3.70 -13.90
C GLU A 21 9.68 4.33 -15.20
N THR A 22 9.84 3.64 -16.34
CA THR A 22 9.31 4.13 -17.63
C THR A 22 7.79 3.96 -17.73
N VAL A 23 7.24 2.82 -17.32
CA VAL A 23 5.83 2.47 -17.61
C VAL A 23 4.83 2.85 -16.51
N LEU A 24 5.24 2.82 -15.24
CA LEU A 24 4.30 3.03 -14.14
C LEU A 24 3.82 4.48 -13.99
N PRO A 25 4.63 5.53 -14.22
CA PRO A 25 4.13 6.89 -14.20
C PRO A 25 3.02 7.15 -15.23
N GLU A 26 3.18 6.61 -16.45
CA GLU A 26 2.17 6.71 -17.52
C GLU A 26 0.89 5.96 -17.12
N ALA A 27 1.02 4.70 -16.69
CA ALA A 27 -0.13 3.89 -16.26
C ALA A 27 -0.87 4.50 -15.06
N ALA A 28 -0.17 5.20 -14.18
CA ALA A 28 -0.76 5.88 -13.03
C ALA A 28 -1.62 7.10 -13.43
N GLY A 29 -1.50 7.62 -14.65
CA GLY A 29 -2.28 8.77 -15.14
C GLY A 29 -2.19 9.98 -14.21
N ASN A 30 -3.32 10.65 -13.94
CA ASN A 30 -3.40 11.81 -13.04
C ASN A 30 -4.20 11.56 -11.75
N GLY A 31 -4.70 10.34 -11.54
CA GLY A 31 -5.58 10.00 -10.41
C GLY A 31 -4.85 9.61 -9.12
N LEU A 32 -5.59 9.27 -8.07
CA LEU A 32 -5.01 8.62 -6.89
C LEU A 32 -4.36 7.28 -7.29
N VAL A 33 -3.18 6.99 -6.75
CA VAL A 33 -2.56 5.66 -6.82
C VAL A 33 -2.70 4.97 -5.47
N LEU A 34 -3.34 3.80 -5.46
CA LEU A 34 -3.42 2.94 -4.29
C LEU A 34 -2.39 1.81 -4.39
N ASP A 35 -1.28 1.91 -3.65
CA ASP A 35 -0.22 0.91 -3.66
C ASP A 35 -0.44 -0.16 -2.58
N LEU A 36 -0.90 -1.33 -3.02
CA LEU A 36 -1.15 -2.49 -2.17
C LEU A 36 -0.08 -3.58 -2.33
N ARG A 37 0.98 -3.32 -3.09
CA ARG A 37 2.01 -4.32 -3.38
C ARG A 37 2.71 -4.77 -2.10
N SER A 38 3.19 -6.02 -2.08
CA SER A 38 4.09 -6.45 -1.01
C SER A 38 5.47 -5.81 -1.19
N SER A 39 6.27 -5.78 -0.13
CA SER A 39 7.61 -5.17 -0.14
C SER A 39 8.52 -5.70 -1.26
N ALA A 40 8.43 -7.00 -1.57
CA ALA A 40 9.21 -7.62 -2.65
C ALA A 40 8.90 -6.99 -4.02
N TYR A 41 7.64 -6.66 -4.30
CA TYR A 41 7.24 -6.01 -5.56
C TYR A 41 7.42 -4.50 -5.52
N ALA A 42 7.21 -3.86 -4.36
CA ALA A 42 7.49 -2.44 -4.18
C ALA A 42 8.97 -2.10 -4.38
N ALA A 43 9.89 -3.06 -4.16
CA ALA A 43 11.32 -2.89 -4.43
C ALA A 43 11.66 -2.66 -5.92
N ALA A 44 10.77 -3.11 -6.83
CA ALA A 44 10.92 -2.95 -8.27
C ALA A 44 10.52 -1.56 -8.77
N TRP A 45 9.79 -0.76 -7.98
CA TRP A 45 9.50 0.63 -8.31
C TRP A 45 8.96 1.40 -7.12
N LYS A 46 9.53 2.58 -6.90
CA LYS A 46 9.04 3.55 -5.92
C LYS A 46 8.45 4.76 -6.66
N PRO A 47 7.22 5.19 -6.35
CA PRO A 47 6.69 6.44 -6.85
C PRO A 47 7.60 7.61 -6.52
N ALA A 48 7.72 8.57 -7.45
CA ALA A 48 8.47 9.82 -7.28
C ALA A 48 7.67 11.01 -7.84
N GLY A 49 8.08 12.22 -7.47
CA GLY A 49 7.47 13.48 -7.94
C GLY A 49 5.97 13.55 -7.68
N GLU A 50 5.23 14.04 -8.68
CA GLU A 50 3.76 14.15 -8.62
C GLU A 50 3.05 12.82 -8.35
N VAL A 51 3.56 11.72 -8.92
CA VAL A 51 2.99 10.39 -8.70
C VAL A 51 3.08 10.01 -7.22
N ALA A 52 4.20 10.32 -6.56
CA ALA A 52 4.35 10.07 -5.14
C ALA A 52 3.36 10.88 -4.31
N SER A 53 3.17 12.17 -4.61
CA SER A 53 2.27 13.05 -3.85
C SER A 53 0.81 12.55 -3.86
N ARG A 54 0.39 11.86 -4.92
CA ARG A 54 -0.95 11.25 -5.07
C ARG A 54 -0.98 9.74 -4.79
N THR A 55 0.08 9.16 -4.24
CA THR A 55 0.13 7.74 -3.89
C THR A 55 -0.17 7.51 -2.41
N ALA A 56 -1.03 6.53 -2.11
CA ALA A 56 -1.23 5.97 -0.78
C ALA A 56 -0.70 4.53 -0.75
N SER A 57 0.35 4.28 0.03
CA SER A 57 0.89 2.94 0.27
C SER A 57 0.28 2.34 1.52
N VAL A 58 -0.35 1.17 1.38
CA VAL A 58 -1.07 0.51 2.47
C VAL A 58 -0.28 -0.66 3.04
N ARG A 59 -0.17 -0.69 4.37
CA ARG A 59 0.28 -1.83 5.16
C ARG A 59 -0.85 -2.26 6.09
N VAL A 60 -1.03 -3.57 6.24
CA VAL A 60 -1.97 -4.14 7.19
C VAL A 60 -1.21 -4.59 8.43
N LEU A 61 -1.65 -4.13 9.60
CA LEU A 61 -1.14 -4.50 10.92
C LEU A 61 -2.20 -5.31 11.65
N HIS A 62 -1.81 -6.48 12.14
CA HIS A 62 -2.64 -7.25 13.06
C HIS A 62 -2.36 -6.79 14.49
N SER A 63 -3.39 -6.28 15.17
CA SER A 63 -3.36 -5.88 16.56
C SER A 63 -3.96 -6.98 17.45
N GLN A 64 -3.25 -7.32 18.52
CA GLN A 64 -3.66 -8.32 19.51
C GLN A 64 -3.25 -7.88 20.91
N LEU A 65 -4.03 -8.22 21.93
CA LEU A 65 -3.62 -8.02 23.33
C LEU A 65 -2.78 -9.21 23.79
N VAL A 66 -1.55 -8.94 24.22
CA VAL A 66 -0.62 -9.94 24.79
C VAL A 66 -0.26 -9.48 26.20
N GLY A 67 -0.71 -10.22 27.21
CA GLY A 67 -0.49 -9.85 28.61
C GLY A 67 -1.12 -8.50 29.00
N GLY A 68 -2.26 -8.15 28.39
CA GLY A 68 -2.95 -6.88 28.62
C GLY A 68 -2.38 -5.68 27.86
N VAL A 69 -1.31 -5.87 27.07
CA VAL A 69 -0.67 -4.81 26.28
C VAL A 69 -0.95 -5.05 24.80
N GLU A 70 -1.31 -3.99 24.07
CA GLU A 70 -1.52 -4.05 22.62
C GLU A 70 -0.18 -4.31 21.90
N LYS A 71 -0.14 -5.35 21.08
CA LYS A 71 1.00 -5.69 20.23
C LYS A 71 0.54 -5.75 18.78
N ARG A 72 1.26 -5.03 17.92
CA ARG A 72 0.98 -4.98 16.48
C ARG A 72 2.06 -5.70 15.67
N SER A 73 1.65 -6.47 14.67
CA SER A 73 2.57 -7.25 13.82
C SER A 73 2.09 -7.32 12.37
N VAL A 74 3.03 -7.50 11.44
CA VAL A 74 2.70 -7.73 10.02
C VAL A 74 2.58 -9.23 9.78
N VAL A 75 1.39 -9.70 9.43
CA VAL A 75 1.16 -11.11 9.07
C VAL A 75 0.79 -11.21 7.60
N SER A 76 1.70 -11.77 6.80
CA SER A 76 1.67 -11.71 5.34
C SER A 76 0.42 -12.31 4.67
N HIS A 77 -0.15 -13.39 5.23
CA HIS A 77 -1.35 -14.02 4.66
C HIS A 77 -2.57 -13.09 4.80
N PHE A 78 -2.84 -12.61 6.02
CA PHE A 78 -3.95 -11.69 6.30
C PHE A 78 -3.80 -10.36 5.59
N ASN A 79 -2.56 -9.89 5.40
CA ASN A 79 -2.28 -8.68 4.64
C ASN A 79 -2.90 -8.73 3.23
N LYS A 80 -2.76 -9.86 2.54
CA LYS A 80 -3.31 -10.02 1.17
C LYS A 80 -4.83 -10.08 1.18
N ALA A 81 -5.41 -10.87 2.09
CA ALA A 81 -6.87 -11.01 2.19
C ALA A 81 -7.54 -9.65 2.52
N THR A 82 -7.00 -8.94 3.51
CA THR A 82 -7.50 -7.60 3.90
C THR A 82 -7.33 -6.59 2.76
N LYS A 83 -6.20 -6.58 2.05
CA LYS A 83 -6.02 -5.71 0.87
C LYS A 83 -7.01 -6.03 -0.25
N GLY A 84 -7.31 -7.31 -0.49
CA GLY A 84 -8.33 -7.73 -1.46
C GLY A 84 -9.73 -7.26 -1.07
N ARG A 85 -10.11 -7.43 0.20
CA ARG A 85 -11.40 -6.94 0.74
C ARG A 85 -11.51 -5.42 0.64
N LEU A 86 -10.46 -4.70 1.02
CA LEU A 86 -10.40 -3.24 0.92
C LEU A 86 -10.68 -2.75 -0.50
N VAL A 87 -10.04 -3.35 -1.51
CA VAL A 87 -10.30 -3.00 -2.92
C VAL A 87 -11.72 -3.33 -3.32
N ARG A 88 -12.22 -4.52 -2.94
CA ARG A 88 -13.60 -4.92 -3.22
C ARG A 88 -14.59 -3.91 -2.66
N ASP A 89 -14.44 -3.51 -1.40
CA ASP A 89 -15.40 -2.63 -0.73
C ASP A 89 -15.36 -1.21 -1.32
N LEU A 90 -14.17 -0.68 -1.66
CA LEU A 90 -14.04 0.57 -2.41
C LEU A 90 -14.77 0.52 -3.75
N LEU A 91 -14.66 -0.60 -4.49
CA LEU A 91 -15.30 -0.77 -5.78
C LEU A 91 -16.82 -0.92 -5.65
N VAL A 92 -17.29 -1.73 -4.69
CA VAL A 92 -18.71 -1.97 -4.40
C VAL A 92 -19.41 -0.68 -3.96
N ALA A 93 -18.75 0.14 -3.13
CA ALA A 93 -19.26 1.44 -2.72
C ALA A 93 -19.23 2.50 -3.84
N GLY A 94 -18.67 2.18 -5.01
CA GLY A 94 -18.50 3.15 -6.09
C GLY A 94 -17.57 4.30 -5.74
N ALA A 95 -16.70 4.14 -4.75
CA ALA A 95 -15.88 5.22 -4.23
C ALA A 95 -14.89 5.75 -5.29
N ARG A 96 -14.74 7.08 -5.34
CA ARG A 96 -13.81 7.77 -6.25
C ARG A 96 -13.00 8.84 -5.51
N PRO A 97 -12.22 8.47 -4.48
CA PRO A 97 -11.37 9.42 -3.77
C PRO A 97 -10.37 10.07 -4.72
N LYS A 98 -10.22 11.38 -4.60
CA LYS A 98 -9.37 12.22 -5.47
C LYS A 98 -7.94 12.33 -4.97
N GLY A 99 -7.65 11.85 -3.77
CA GLY A 99 -6.31 11.83 -3.19
C GLY A 99 -6.24 11.00 -1.91
N PRO A 100 -5.03 10.85 -1.33
CA PRO A 100 -4.80 10.00 -0.17
C PRO A 100 -5.62 10.39 1.07
N ALA A 101 -5.78 11.70 1.34
CA ALA A 101 -6.58 12.16 2.48
C ALA A 101 -8.04 11.72 2.36
N GLN A 102 -8.67 11.90 1.19
CA GLN A 102 -10.04 11.46 0.96
C GLN A 102 -10.17 9.93 0.97
N LEU A 103 -9.13 9.20 0.51
CA LEU A 103 -9.11 7.74 0.62
C LEU A 103 -9.18 7.30 2.08
N VAL A 104 -8.43 7.95 2.98
CA VAL A 104 -8.46 7.64 4.42
C VAL A 104 -9.86 7.78 4.99
N GLU A 105 -10.54 8.90 4.68
CA GLU A 105 -11.92 9.13 5.14
C GLU A 105 -12.89 8.08 4.59
N VAL A 106 -12.84 7.78 3.28
CA VAL A 106 -13.67 6.74 2.67
C VAL A 106 -13.43 5.37 3.30
N LEU A 107 -12.18 5.01 3.59
CA LEU A 107 -11.87 3.73 4.22
C LEU A 107 -12.41 3.66 5.65
N ARG A 108 -12.38 4.76 6.40
CA ARG A 108 -12.98 4.85 7.73
C ARG A 108 -14.50 4.74 7.66
N ASP A 109 -15.14 5.39 6.70
CA ASP A 109 -16.59 5.28 6.45
C ASP A 109 -17.00 3.84 6.09
N LEU A 110 -16.12 3.10 5.42
CA LEU A 110 -16.28 1.68 5.12
C LEU A 110 -15.98 0.75 6.30
N GLY A 111 -15.67 1.30 7.49
CA GLY A 111 -15.47 0.55 8.72
C GLY A 111 -14.03 0.08 8.97
N TYR A 112 -13.05 0.53 8.18
CA TYR A 112 -11.65 0.19 8.42
C TYR A 112 -11.03 1.10 9.48
N VAL A 113 -10.26 0.52 10.40
CA VAL A 113 -9.39 1.29 11.30
C VAL A 113 -8.13 1.69 10.53
N VAL A 114 -8.04 2.96 10.14
CA VAL A 114 -6.95 3.51 9.33
C VAL A 114 -6.20 4.57 10.11
N GLU A 115 -4.91 4.30 10.32
CA GLU A 115 -3.93 5.25 10.83
C GLU A 115 -3.12 5.79 9.66
N ALA A 116 -3.06 7.11 9.51
CA ALA A 116 -2.38 7.75 8.40
C ALA A 116 -1.90 9.14 8.80
N GLU A 117 -0.70 9.48 8.34
CA GLU A 117 -0.15 10.83 8.45
C GLU A 117 0.24 11.34 7.07
N ALA A 118 0.02 12.63 6.85
CA ALA A 118 0.50 13.30 5.66
C ALA A 118 2.05 13.24 5.63
N PRO A 119 2.67 13.01 4.46
CA PRO A 119 4.12 12.98 4.36
C PRO A 119 4.74 14.30 4.82
N ALA A 120 5.78 14.22 5.66
CA ALA A 120 6.49 15.40 6.17
C ALA A 120 7.20 16.22 5.07
N ARG A 121 7.37 15.66 3.87
CA ARG A 121 7.96 16.33 2.70
C ARG A 121 7.12 16.04 1.46
N ALA A 122 6.97 17.04 0.61
CA ALA A 122 6.36 16.89 -0.70
C ALA A 122 7.10 15.84 -1.56
N GLY A 123 6.38 15.22 -2.51
CA GLY A 123 6.94 14.19 -3.38
C GLY A 123 7.19 12.84 -2.70
N ARG A 124 6.49 12.57 -1.59
CA ARG A 124 6.51 11.27 -0.88
C ARG A 124 5.10 10.66 -0.85
N PRO A 125 4.98 9.33 -0.97
CA PRO A 125 3.70 8.64 -0.77
C PRO A 125 3.20 8.77 0.66
N TRP A 126 1.88 8.79 0.82
CA TRP A 126 1.23 8.60 2.11
C TRP A 126 1.43 7.16 2.57
N SER A 127 1.68 6.98 3.87
CA SER A 127 1.73 5.66 4.49
C SER A 127 0.44 5.47 5.29
N LEU A 128 -0.33 4.44 4.94
CA LEU A 128 -1.58 4.06 5.58
C LEU A 128 -1.39 2.72 6.28
N ASP A 129 -1.56 2.71 7.59
CA ASP A 129 -1.64 1.50 8.40
C ASP A 129 -3.11 1.15 8.63
N VAL A 130 -3.53 0.02 8.05
CA VAL A 130 -4.86 -0.57 8.28
C VAL A 130 -4.72 -1.58 9.41
N VAL A 131 -5.39 -1.33 10.53
CA VAL A 131 -5.32 -2.16 11.73
C VAL A 131 -6.48 -3.15 11.71
N VAL A 132 -6.19 -4.43 11.94
CA VAL A 132 -7.19 -5.49 12.07
C VAL A 132 -6.98 -6.24 13.38
N THR A 133 -8.07 -6.60 14.06
CA THR A 133 -8.06 -7.39 15.29
C THR A 133 -8.43 -8.85 15.04
N ASP A 134 -9.29 -9.08 14.04
CA ASP A 134 -9.75 -10.42 13.69
C ASP A 134 -8.99 -11.00 12.51
N ILE A 135 -8.62 -12.26 12.69
CA ILE A 135 -7.97 -13.10 11.71
C ILE A 135 -9.04 -14.06 11.18
N HIS A 136 -9.51 -13.84 9.94
CA HIS A 136 -10.39 -14.76 9.21
C HIS A 136 -9.60 -15.53 8.15
#